data_AF-A0A7X7NK11-F1
#
_entry.id   AF-A0A7X7NK11-F1
#
_cell.length_a   1.000
_cell.length_b   1.000
_cell.length_c   1.000
_cell.angle_alpha   90.00
_cell.angle_beta   90.00
_cell.angle_gamma   90.00
#
_symmetry.space_group_name_H-M   'P 1'
#
loop_
_entity.id
_entity.type
_entity.pdbx_description
1 polymer ?
#
loop_
_entity_poly.entity_id
_entity_poly.type
_entity_poly.pdbx_seq_one_letter_code
_entity_poly.pdbx_strand_id
1 'polypeptide(L)'
;ETAQGIFINFANVMGASRKKPPFGIAQTGKSFRNEITPGNFIFRTREFEQMEMEFFVEPATAKEWHQYWIDERTNWYVDLGIKRDNLRHYEHPEEKLSHYSERTVDIEYRFNFAGSEWGELEGIANRTDFDLKTHSEHSGADLTYFDQTTGERYTPYVIEPAAGLGRSLMTFLVDAYSEDEAPNTKGGVDKRTVLRLDPRLAPVKAAVLPLSRNADLTPKARDLAAQLRKNWMVDFDDAGAIGRRYRRQDEIGTPFCLTVDFDTLEDQAVTVRERDSMSQERIALDQVEGYLAQRLIGC
;
A
#
# COMPACT_ATOMS: atom_id res chain seq x y z
N GLU A 1 13.71 -14.42 -1.71
CA GLU A 1 13.85 -13.30 -0.77
C GLU A 1 14.78 -12.28 -1.42
N THR A 2 14.64 -11.04 -0.99
CA THR A 2 15.48 -9.90 -1.33
C THR A 2 16.51 -9.57 -0.23
N ALA A 3 16.30 -10.06 1.00
CA ALA A 3 17.13 -9.86 2.19
C ALA A 3 18.64 -10.05 1.97
N GLN A 4 19.05 -11.08 1.23
CA GLN A 4 20.48 -11.38 1.04
C GLN A 4 21.26 -10.23 0.38
N GLY A 5 20.62 -9.47 -0.52
CA GLY A 5 21.22 -8.30 -1.15
C GLY A 5 21.49 -7.16 -0.16
N ILE A 6 20.72 -7.11 0.92
CA ILE A 6 20.85 -6.12 1.99
C ILE A 6 22.05 -6.48 2.88
N PHE A 7 22.17 -7.73 3.31
CA PHE A 7 23.26 -8.18 4.19
C PHE A 7 24.64 -7.97 3.57
N ILE A 8 24.81 -8.31 2.29
CA ILE A 8 26.09 -8.08 1.58
C ILE A 8 26.48 -6.60 1.48
N ASN A 9 25.51 -5.69 1.58
CA ASN A 9 25.70 -4.25 1.46
C ASN A 9 25.63 -3.51 2.80
N PHE A 10 25.43 -4.22 3.91
CA PHE A 10 25.26 -3.64 5.26
C PHE A 10 26.35 -2.59 5.59
N ALA A 11 27.63 -2.98 5.49
CA ALA A 11 28.75 -2.10 5.83
C ALA A 11 28.85 -0.88 4.90
N ASN A 12 28.60 -1.08 3.60
CA ASN A 12 28.62 -0.02 2.61
C ASN A 12 27.53 1.03 2.89
N VAL A 13 26.30 0.57 3.16
CA VAL A 13 25.17 1.47 3.46
C VAL A 13 25.37 2.19 4.79
N MET A 14 25.81 1.48 5.83
CA MET A 14 26.10 2.07 7.14
C MET A 14 27.16 3.17 7.02
N GLY A 15 28.26 2.90 6.33
CA GLY A 15 29.35 3.85 6.12
C GLY A 15 28.95 5.05 5.26
N ALA A 16 28.35 4.81 4.08
CA ALA A 16 27.98 5.87 3.15
C ALA A 16 26.85 6.77 3.68
N SER A 17 25.87 6.18 4.37
CA SER A 17 24.72 6.90 4.92
C SER A 17 24.96 7.46 6.32
N ARG A 18 26.14 7.21 6.90
CA ARG A 18 26.52 7.58 8.28
C ARG A 18 25.47 7.14 9.31
N LYS A 19 24.87 5.98 9.08
CA LYS A 19 23.87 5.39 9.99
C LYS A 19 24.58 4.63 11.11
N LYS A 20 23.87 4.49 12.22
CA LYS A 20 24.26 3.70 13.39
C LYS A 20 23.04 2.89 13.81
N PRO A 21 23.18 1.65 14.29
CA PRO A 21 22.05 0.94 14.88
C PRO A 21 21.37 1.80 15.97
N PRO A 22 20.03 1.83 16.02
CA PRO A 22 19.10 1.12 15.15
C PRO A 22 18.90 1.79 13.78
N PHE A 23 18.95 1.04 12.68
CA PHE A 23 18.58 1.52 11.35
C PHE A 23 18.12 0.39 10.41
N GLY A 24 17.30 0.73 9.42
CA GLY A 24 16.81 -0.22 8.43
C GLY A 24 17.37 0.01 7.03
N ILE A 25 17.48 -1.07 6.27
CA ILE A 25 17.66 -1.04 4.82
C ILE A 25 16.48 -1.79 4.22
N ALA A 26 15.71 -1.14 3.35
CA ALA A 26 14.53 -1.73 2.73
C ALA A 26 14.75 -1.95 1.23
N GLN A 27 14.16 -3.02 0.70
CA GLN A 27 14.17 -3.35 -0.71
C GLN A 27 12.79 -3.80 -1.17
N THR A 28 12.40 -3.37 -2.36
CA THR A 28 11.26 -3.93 -3.09
C THR A 28 11.77 -4.57 -4.36
N GLY A 29 11.43 -5.83 -4.60
CA GLY A 29 11.95 -6.55 -5.75
C GLY A 29 11.31 -7.91 -5.98
N LYS A 30 11.70 -8.51 -7.10
CA LYS A 30 11.22 -9.84 -7.49
C LYS A 30 11.97 -10.93 -6.73
N SER A 31 11.22 -11.93 -6.34
CA SER A 31 11.70 -13.18 -5.77
C SER A 31 11.14 -14.36 -6.54
N PHE A 32 11.92 -15.44 -6.57
CA PHE A 32 11.57 -16.67 -7.27
C PHE A 32 11.57 -17.84 -6.29
N ARG A 33 10.50 -18.65 -6.33
CA ARG A 33 10.41 -19.92 -5.59
C ARG A 33 9.93 -20.98 -6.56
N ASN A 34 10.60 -22.14 -6.58
CA ASN A 34 10.21 -23.24 -7.48
C ASN A 34 8.99 -24.00 -6.92
N GLU A 35 7.84 -23.32 -6.89
CA GLU A 35 6.59 -23.84 -6.33
C GLU A 35 6.08 -25.03 -7.16
N ILE A 36 5.77 -26.12 -6.45
CA ILE A 36 5.35 -27.41 -7.05
C ILE A 36 3.89 -27.32 -7.47
N THR A 37 3.05 -26.71 -6.64
CA THR A 37 1.61 -26.56 -6.90
C THR A 37 1.19 -25.10 -6.77
N PRO A 38 1.25 -24.32 -7.86
CA PRO A 38 0.67 -22.99 -7.92
C PRO A 38 -0.82 -23.03 -7.59
N GLY A 39 -1.35 -21.97 -6.99
CA GLY A 39 -2.74 -21.95 -6.54
C GLY A 39 -3.16 -20.62 -5.91
N ASN A 40 -4.46 -20.48 -5.66
CA ASN A 40 -5.08 -19.29 -5.05
C ASN A 40 -4.64 -17.98 -5.73
N PHE A 41 -4.72 -17.97 -7.07
CA PHE A 41 -4.39 -16.82 -7.91
C PHE A 41 -2.97 -16.29 -7.64
N ILE A 42 -2.82 -15.17 -6.93
CA ILE A 42 -1.53 -14.54 -6.63
C ILE A 42 -0.84 -15.04 -5.34
N PHE A 43 -1.46 -15.95 -4.58
CA PHE A 43 -0.91 -16.40 -3.29
C PHE A 43 0.24 -17.38 -3.41
N ARG A 44 0.19 -18.26 -4.43
CA ARG A 44 1.21 -19.27 -4.70
C ARG A 44 1.62 -19.20 -6.16
N THR A 45 2.64 -18.40 -6.42
CA THR A 45 3.25 -18.21 -7.73
C THR A 45 4.73 -18.55 -7.68
N ARG A 46 5.36 -18.71 -8.85
CA ARG A 46 6.80 -18.97 -8.96
C ARG A 46 7.65 -17.69 -8.97
N GLU A 47 7.04 -16.59 -9.39
CA GLU A 47 7.60 -15.24 -9.40
C GLU A 47 6.61 -14.33 -8.67
N PHE A 48 7.11 -13.52 -7.75
CA PHE A 48 6.32 -12.57 -6.97
C PHE A 48 7.20 -11.42 -6.49
N GLU A 49 6.59 -10.32 -6.12
CA GLU A 49 7.27 -9.16 -5.55
C GLU A 49 7.17 -9.16 -4.03
N GLN A 50 8.29 -8.86 -3.39
CA GLN A 50 8.40 -8.71 -1.95
C GLN A 50 8.81 -7.28 -1.59
N MET A 51 8.34 -6.83 -0.44
CA MET A 51 8.82 -5.64 0.26
C MET A 51 9.43 -6.13 1.56
N GLU A 52 10.76 -6.11 1.66
CA GLU A 52 11.49 -6.57 2.84
C GLU A 52 12.34 -5.44 3.39
N MET A 53 12.52 -5.43 4.71
CA MET A 53 13.43 -4.52 5.37
C MET A 53 14.22 -5.26 6.43
N GLU A 54 15.54 -5.13 6.38
CA GLU A 54 16.41 -5.61 7.45
C GLU A 54 16.70 -4.45 8.40
N PHE A 55 16.15 -4.53 9.61
CA PHE A 55 16.30 -3.52 10.65
C PHE A 55 17.35 -3.96 11.67
N PHE A 56 18.53 -3.34 11.57
CA PHE A 56 19.70 -3.67 12.37
C PHE A 56 19.64 -2.97 13.71
N VAL A 57 19.69 -3.74 14.81
CA VAL A 57 19.49 -3.24 16.18
C VAL A 57 20.56 -3.77 17.13
N GLU A 58 20.69 -3.11 18.28
CA GLU A 58 21.47 -3.65 19.38
C GLU A 58 20.77 -4.88 19.97
N PRO A 59 21.49 -5.99 20.27
CA PRO A 59 20.88 -7.24 20.75
C PRO A 59 19.97 -7.07 21.97
N ALA A 60 20.35 -6.22 22.93
CA ALA A 60 19.57 -5.96 24.14
C ALA A 60 18.19 -5.34 23.86
N THR A 61 18.05 -4.64 22.74
CA THR A 61 16.82 -3.92 22.35
C THR A 61 15.97 -4.69 21.33
N ALA A 62 16.43 -5.85 20.86
CA ALA A 62 15.82 -6.57 19.74
C ALA A 62 14.35 -6.92 19.97
N LYS A 63 13.98 -7.33 21.18
CA LYS A 63 12.59 -7.67 21.54
C LYS A 63 11.65 -6.47 21.47
N GLU A 64 12.14 -5.29 21.88
CA GLU A 64 11.36 -4.05 21.84
C GLU A 64 11.14 -3.61 20.39
N TRP A 65 12.20 -3.66 19.56
CA TRP A 65 12.08 -3.34 18.13
C TRP A 65 11.24 -4.35 17.35
N HIS A 66 11.29 -5.63 17.71
CA HIS A 66 10.44 -6.66 17.12
C HIS A 66 8.96 -6.34 17.38
N GLN A 67 8.60 -6.03 18.63
CA GLN A 67 7.24 -5.65 18.97
C GLN A 67 6.82 -4.35 18.29
N TYR A 68 7.70 -3.34 18.27
CA TYR A 68 7.46 -2.08 17.55
C TYR A 68 7.10 -2.33 16.09
N TRP A 69 7.86 -3.17 15.37
CA TRP A 69 7.58 -3.43 13.96
C TRP A 69 6.32 -4.25 13.74
N ILE A 70 5.96 -5.18 14.63
CA ILE A 70 4.65 -5.85 14.56
C ILE A 70 3.51 -4.83 14.62
N ASP A 71 3.57 -3.89 15.57
CA ASP A 71 2.54 -2.90 15.79
C ASP A 71 2.50 -1.86 14.66
N GLU A 72 3.66 -1.35 14.25
CA GLU A 72 3.81 -0.37 13.16
C GLU A 72 3.29 -0.94 11.83
N ARG A 73 3.68 -2.17 11.48
CA ARG A 73 3.22 -2.80 10.23
C ARG A 73 1.74 -3.13 10.25
N THR A 74 1.19 -3.50 11.40
CA THR A 74 -0.26 -3.68 11.56
C THR A 74 -1.01 -2.37 11.39
N ASN A 75 -0.51 -1.30 12.01
CA ASN A 75 -1.09 0.04 11.90
C ASN A 75 -1.01 0.55 10.47
N TRP A 76 0.05 0.26 9.72
CA TRP A 76 0.14 0.63 8.31
C TRP A 76 -1.00 0.06 7.46
N TYR A 77 -1.37 -1.21 7.65
CA TYR A 77 -2.51 -1.81 6.96
C TYR A 77 -3.84 -1.16 7.36
N VAL A 78 -4.03 -0.91 8.65
CA VAL A 78 -5.27 -0.29 9.19
C VAL A 78 -5.41 1.17 8.75
N ASP A 79 -4.32 1.92 8.80
CA ASP A 79 -4.24 3.31 8.37
C ASP A 79 -4.60 3.44 6.89
N LEU A 80 -4.22 2.46 6.06
CA LEU A 80 -4.58 2.39 4.64
C LEU A 80 -5.96 1.77 4.37
N GLY A 81 -6.79 1.64 5.40
CA GLY A 81 -8.22 1.33 5.26
C GLY A 81 -8.61 -0.13 5.49
N ILE A 82 -7.68 -1.03 5.82
CA ILE A 82 -8.05 -2.40 6.18
C ILE A 82 -8.75 -2.42 7.55
N LYS A 83 -9.90 -3.09 7.62
CA LYS A 83 -10.62 -3.28 8.89
C LYS A 83 -9.78 -4.11 9.86
N ARG A 84 -9.52 -3.58 11.07
CA ARG A 84 -8.72 -4.25 12.10
C ARG A 84 -9.20 -5.67 12.43
N ASP A 85 -10.52 -5.89 12.40
CA ASP A 85 -11.15 -7.19 12.67
C ASP A 85 -10.84 -8.26 11.62
N ASN A 86 -10.37 -7.84 10.44
CA ASN A 86 -9.91 -8.75 9.38
C ASN A 86 -8.42 -9.08 9.48
N LEU A 87 -7.71 -8.53 10.47
CA LEU A 87 -6.29 -8.80 10.72
C LEU A 87 -6.10 -9.55 12.03
N ARG A 88 -5.10 -10.44 12.07
CA ARG A 88 -4.63 -11.02 13.33
C ARG A 88 -3.12 -11.18 13.31
N HIS A 89 -2.57 -11.33 14.52
CA HIS A 89 -1.19 -11.77 14.70
C HIS A 89 -1.19 -13.28 14.94
N TYR A 90 -0.39 -14.00 14.14
CA TYR A 90 -0.16 -15.42 14.31
C TYR A 90 1.29 -15.64 14.77
N GLU A 91 1.45 -16.05 16.02
CA GLU A 91 2.74 -16.40 16.60
C GLU A 91 3.15 -17.80 16.12
N HIS A 92 4.35 -17.93 15.55
CA HIS A 92 4.85 -19.23 15.12
C HIS A 92 5.18 -20.11 16.35
N PRO A 93 4.68 -21.36 16.41
CA PRO A 93 5.15 -22.34 17.38
C PRO A 93 6.66 -22.56 17.26
N GLU A 94 7.34 -22.89 18.36
CA GLU A 94 8.80 -23.11 18.38
C GLU A 94 9.25 -24.11 17.32
N GLU A 95 8.45 -25.15 17.03
CA GLU A 95 8.81 -26.19 16.05
C GLU A 95 8.72 -25.71 14.59
N LYS A 96 8.06 -24.58 14.34
CA LYS A 96 7.91 -23.97 13.00
C LYS A 96 8.87 -22.80 12.78
N LEU A 97 9.57 -22.34 13.82
CA LEU A 97 10.55 -21.27 13.68
C LEU A 97 11.65 -21.69 12.71
N SER A 98 12.06 -20.74 11.88
CA SER A 98 13.28 -20.92 11.11
C SER A 98 14.47 -21.06 12.07
N HIS A 99 15.45 -21.88 11.71
CA HIS A 99 16.61 -22.19 12.56
C HIS A 99 17.41 -20.97 13.05
N TYR A 100 17.22 -19.81 12.44
CA TYR A 100 17.84 -18.53 12.76
C TYR A 100 16.91 -17.53 13.47
N SER A 101 15.63 -17.84 13.67
CA SER A 101 14.65 -16.91 14.25
C SER A 101 14.42 -17.20 15.73
N GLU A 102 14.57 -16.18 16.59
CA GLU A 102 14.16 -16.25 18.01
C GLU A 102 12.63 -16.17 18.14
N ARG A 103 11.98 -15.37 17.28
CA ARG A 103 10.54 -15.12 17.31
C ARG A 103 10.06 -14.66 15.95
N THR A 104 8.96 -15.25 15.46
CA THR A 104 8.30 -14.83 14.21
C THR A 104 6.81 -14.66 14.45
N VAL A 105 6.29 -13.50 14.04
CA VAL A 105 4.86 -13.19 14.07
C VAL A 105 4.41 -12.84 12.66
N ASP A 106 3.42 -13.55 12.15
CA ASP A 106 2.78 -13.21 10.89
C ASP A 106 1.59 -12.29 11.14
N ILE A 107 1.48 -11.23 10.34
CA ILE A 107 0.23 -10.53 10.13
C ILE A 107 -0.56 -11.33 9.10
N GLU A 108 -1.69 -11.88 9.52
CA GLU A 108 -2.60 -12.62 8.66
C GLU A 108 -3.89 -11.84 8.41
N TYR A 109 -4.44 -12.01 7.21
CA TYR A 109 -5.73 -11.46 6.83
C TYR A 109 -6.77 -12.57 6.60
N ARG A 110 -8.03 -12.24 6.93
CA ARG A 110 -9.19 -13.12 6.77
C ARG A 110 -9.65 -13.19 5.31
N PHE A 111 -8.95 -13.96 4.49
CA PHE A 111 -9.29 -14.18 3.08
C PHE A 111 -10.53 -15.08 2.87
N ASN A 112 -10.91 -15.89 3.85
CA ASN A 112 -11.98 -16.89 3.72
C ASN A 112 -11.75 -17.85 2.54
N PHE A 113 -10.50 -18.27 2.32
CA PHE A 113 -10.20 -19.27 1.31
C PHE A 113 -10.81 -20.63 1.69
N ALA A 114 -11.09 -21.45 0.69
CA ALA A 114 -11.55 -22.81 0.93
C ALA A 114 -10.51 -23.59 1.75
N GLY A 115 -10.87 -23.98 2.97
CA GLY A 115 -10.01 -24.74 3.89
C GLY A 115 -9.10 -23.91 4.80
N SER A 116 -9.01 -22.58 4.63
CA SER A 116 -8.35 -21.69 5.59
C SER A 116 -9.02 -20.33 5.62
N GLU A 117 -9.51 -19.93 6.80
CA GLU A 117 -10.07 -18.60 7.01
C GLU A 117 -8.99 -17.50 6.86
N TRP A 118 -7.76 -17.79 7.28
CA TRP A 118 -6.67 -16.84 7.39
C TRP A 118 -5.54 -17.15 6.39
N GLY A 119 -4.88 -16.10 5.92
CA GLY A 119 -3.69 -16.20 5.09
C GLY A 119 -2.66 -15.12 5.43
N GLU A 120 -1.39 -15.52 5.43
CA GLU A 120 -0.21 -14.69 5.69
C GLU A 120 -0.06 -13.54 4.68
N LEU A 121 0.12 -12.32 5.19
CA LEU A 121 0.47 -11.12 4.43
C LEU A 121 1.95 -10.75 4.54
N GLU A 122 2.42 -10.71 5.78
CA GLU A 122 3.70 -10.18 6.18
C GLU A 122 4.21 -10.92 7.40
N GLY A 123 5.41 -11.47 7.32
CA GLY A 123 6.12 -12.05 8.46
C GLY A 123 7.02 -11.01 9.10
N ILE A 124 7.00 -10.92 10.43
CA ILE A 124 7.93 -10.09 11.20
C ILE A 124 8.79 -11.02 12.06
N ALA A 125 10.05 -11.18 11.69
CA ALA A 125 10.99 -12.10 12.31
C ALA A 125 12.09 -11.37 13.09
N ASN A 126 12.47 -11.90 14.25
CA ASN A 126 13.72 -11.57 14.92
C ASN A 126 14.75 -12.64 14.59
N ARG A 127 15.64 -12.35 13.62
CA ARG A 127 16.63 -13.28 13.06
C ARG A 127 17.95 -13.29 13.83
N THR A 128 18.01 -12.60 14.96
CA THR A 128 19.22 -12.47 15.78
C THR A 128 20.42 -11.99 14.95
N ASP A 129 21.62 -12.52 15.18
CA ASP A 129 22.86 -12.16 14.46
C ASP A 129 23.28 -13.16 13.39
N PHE A 130 22.43 -14.15 13.09
CA PHE A 130 22.75 -15.28 12.21
C PHE A 130 23.25 -14.82 10.83
N ASP A 131 22.52 -13.91 10.19
CA ASP A 131 22.80 -13.49 8.81
C ASP A 131 24.16 -12.80 8.69
N LEU A 132 24.41 -11.80 9.54
CA LEU A 132 25.67 -11.05 9.53
C LEU A 132 26.86 -11.92 9.95
N LYS A 133 26.69 -12.82 10.94
CA LYS A 133 27.75 -13.76 11.32
C LYS A 133 28.10 -14.71 10.17
N THR A 134 27.11 -15.32 9.55
CA THR A 134 27.31 -16.26 8.44
C THR A 134 28.02 -15.58 7.26
N HIS A 135 27.59 -14.36 6.89
CA HIS A 135 28.26 -13.59 5.84
C HIS A 135 29.69 -13.19 6.24
N SER A 136 29.92 -12.78 7.48
CA SER A 136 31.25 -12.43 7.99
C SER A 136 32.20 -13.62 7.96
N GLU A 137 31.76 -14.79 8.44
CA GLU A 137 32.54 -16.03 8.48
C GLU A 137 32.96 -16.49 7.08
N HIS A 138 32.05 -16.45 6.11
CA HIS A 138 32.33 -16.94 4.75
C HIS A 138 33.05 -15.92 3.85
N SER A 139 32.91 -14.62 4.11
CA SER A 139 33.57 -13.57 3.32
C SER A 139 34.91 -13.11 3.90
N GLY A 140 35.13 -13.28 5.21
CA GLY A 140 36.26 -12.72 5.95
C GLY A 140 36.15 -11.22 6.23
N ALA A 141 35.05 -10.57 5.85
CA ALA A 141 34.79 -9.16 6.17
C ALA A 141 34.24 -9.02 7.60
N ASP A 142 34.72 -8.01 8.35
CA ASP A 142 34.17 -7.67 9.67
C ASP A 142 32.86 -6.89 9.51
N LEU A 143 31.74 -7.54 9.84
CA LEU A 143 30.39 -6.94 9.82
C LEU A 143 29.90 -6.55 11.23
N THR A 144 30.79 -6.52 12.22
CA THR A 144 30.46 -6.02 13.56
C THR A 144 30.34 -4.50 13.57
N TYR A 145 29.59 -3.97 14.52
CA TYR A 145 29.49 -2.56 14.81
C TYR A 145 30.22 -2.24 16.13
N PHE A 146 30.95 -1.12 16.14
CA PHE A 146 31.60 -0.59 17.34
C PHE A 146 30.86 0.66 17.81
N ASP A 147 30.25 0.59 18.99
CA ASP A 147 29.61 1.74 19.60
C ASP A 147 30.63 2.55 20.39
N GLN A 148 30.87 3.78 19.94
CA GLN A 148 31.80 4.71 20.60
C GLN A 148 31.29 5.18 21.97
N THR A 149 29.98 5.08 22.23
CA THR A 149 29.34 5.54 23.47
C THR A 149 29.60 4.56 24.60
N THR A 150 29.43 3.27 24.33
CA THR A 150 29.64 2.18 25.31
C THR A 150 31.07 1.62 25.25
N GLY A 151 31.77 1.79 24.14
CA GLY A 151 33.08 1.19 23.90
C GLY A 151 33.00 -0.29 23.53
N GLU A 152 31.82 -0.80 23.20
CA GLU A 152 31.58 -2.21 22.92
C GLU A 152 31.50 -2.50 21.42
N ARG A 153 31.82 -3.74 21.07
CA ARG A 153 31.69 -4.28 19.71
C ARG A 153 30.73 -5.43 19.72
N TYR A 154 29.75 -5.40 18.82
CA TYR A 154 28.73 -6.45 18.70
C TYR A 154 28.32 -6.67 17.26
N THR A 155 27.75 -7.83 16.97
CA THR A 155 27.05 -8.07 15.70
C THR A 155 25.60 -7.61 15.87
N PRO A 156 25.12 -6.64 15.07
CA PRO A 156 23.73 -6.21 15.16
C PRO A 156 22.76 -7.36 14.96
N TYR A 157 21.69 -7.36 15.74
CA TYR A 157 20.56 -8.26 15.49
C TYR A 157 19.71 -7.70 14.35
N VAL A 158 19.00 -8.59 13.66
CA VAL A 158 18.14 -8.23 12.51
C VAL A 158 16.68 -8.49 12.84
N ILE A 159 15.87 -7.43 12.76
CA ILE A 159 14.42 -7.53 12.73
C ILE A 159 13.96 -7.35 11.29
N GLU A 160 13.25 -8.34 10.76
CA GLU A 160 12.79 -8.38 9.37
C GLU A 160 11.27 -8.33 9.29
N PRO A 161 10.70 -7.20 8.86
CA PRO A 161 9.37 -7.18 8.25
C PRO A 161 9.47 -7.54 6.76
N ALA A 162 8.76 -8.60 6.36
CA ALA A 162 8.75 -9.14 5.01
C ALA A 162 7.33 -9.31 4.48
N ALA A 163 6.87 -8.36 3.66
CA ALA A 163 5.54 -8.34 3.09
C ALA A 163 5.53 -8.85 1.64
N GLY A 164 4.51 -9.63 1.28
CA GLY A 164 4.19 -9.89 -0.13
C GLY A 164 3.45 -8.70 -0.74
N LEU A 165 4.05 -8.02 -1.73
CA LEU A 165 3.42 -6.85 -2.38
C LEU A 165 2.11 -7.24 -3.05
N GLY A 166 2.13 -8.31 -3.85
CA GLY A 166 0.92 -8.80 -4.52
C GLY A 166 -0.17 -9.20 -3.54
N ARG A 167 0.19 -9.88 -2.44
CA ARG A 167 -0.77 -10.25 -1.38
C ARG A 167 -1.39 -9.00 -0.75
N SER A 168 -0.57 -8.01 -0.42
CA SER A 168 -1.03 -6.72 0.12
C SER A 168 -2.01 -6.02 -0.83
N LEU A 169 -1.70 -5.96 -2.13
CA LEU A 169 -2.61 -5.42 -3.15
C LEU A 169 -3.98 -6.12 -3.14
N MET A 170 -3.99 -7.45 -3.15
CA MET A 170 -5.25 -8.21 -3.12
C MET A 170 -6.02 -7.99 -1.82
N THR A 171 -5.34 -7.89 -0.69
CA THR A 171 -5.99 -7.56 0.59
C THR A 171 -6.74 -6.24 0.50
N PHE A 172 -6.08 -5.18 0.02
CA PHE A 172 -6.72 -3.86 -0.12
C PHE A 172 -7.90 -3.91 -1.08
N LEU A 173 -7.80 -4.64 -2.19
CA LEU A 173 -8.91 -4.81 -3.14
C LEU A 173 -10.11 -5.55 -2.51
N VAL A 174 -9.85 -6.63 -1.77
CA VAL A 174 -10.90 -7.44 -1.15
C VAL A 174 -11.56 -6.69 0.00
N ASP A 175 -10.79 -6.04 0.87
CA ASP A 175 -11.32 -5.34 2.04
C ASP A 175 -12.11 -4.06 1.65
N ALA A 176 -11.66 -3.39 0.60
CA ALA A 176 -12.31 -2.20 0.04
C ALA A 176 -13.56 -2.53 -0.79
N TYR A 177 -13.71 -3.77 -1.28
CA TYR A 177 -14.88 -4.16 -2.06
C TYR A 177 -16.16 -4.01 -1.25
N SER A 178 -17.10 -3.25 -1.79
CA SER A 178 -18.41 -3.04 -1.18
C SER A 178 -19.50 -2.99 -2.25
N GLU A 179 -20.69 -3.38 -1.84
CA GLU A 179 -21.90 -3.22 -2.62
C GLU A 179 -22.93 -2.41 -1.81
N ASP A 180 -23.49 -1.38 -2.41
CA ASP A 180 -24.55 -0.57 -1.81
C ASP A 180 -25.59 -0.14 -2.86
N GLU A 181 -26.44 0.82 -2.52
CA GLU A 181 -27.47 1.35 -3.41
C GLU A 181 -27.15 2.81 -3.76
N ALA A 182 -27.32 3.19 -5.04
CA ALA A 182 -27.25 4.58 -5.43
C ALA A 182 -28.40 5.00 -6.34
N PRO A 183 -28.84 6.28 -6.30
CA PRO A 183 -29.93 6.78 -7.13
C PRO A 183 -29.68 6.59 -8.62
N ASN A 184 -30.74 6.29 -9.35
CA ASN A 184 -30.75 6.18 -10.79
C ASN A 184 -31.50 7.35 -11.44
N THR A 185 -31.32 7.52 -12.75
CA THR A 185 -31.94 8.61 -13.52
C THR A 185 -33.45 8.43 -13.72
N LYS A 186 -34.05 7.36 -13.20
CA LYS A 186 -35.48 7.02 -13.35
C LYS A 186 -36.27 7.16 -12.03
N GLY A 187 -35.66 7.69 -10.97
CA GLY A 187 -36.33 7.91 -9.68
C GLY A 187 -36.35 6.69 -8.75
N GLY A 188 -35.46 5.72 -8.95
CA GLY A 188 -35.23 4.58 -8.05
C GLY A 188 -33.76 4.45 -7.65
N VAL A 189 -33.38 3.32 -7.08
CA VAL A 189 -31.99 2.98 -6.74
C VAL A 189 -31.51 1.78 -7.56
N ASP A 190 -30.25 1.81 -7.97
CA ASP A 190 -29.56 0.68 -8.57
C ASP A 190 -28.42 0.23 -7.65
N LYS A 191 -28.16 -1.08 -7.64
CA LYS A 191 -27.00 -1.67 -6.96
C LYS A 191 -25.71 -1.03 -7.49
N ARG A 192 -24.86 -0.60 -6.57
CA ARG A 192 -23.50 -0.09 -6.83
C ARG A 192 -22.50 -1.16 -6.43
N THR A 193 -21.50 -1.37 -7.27
CA THR A 193 -20.22 -1.92 -6.84
C THR A 193 -19.25 -0.75 -6.67
N VAL A 194 -18.55 -0.71 -5.54
CA VAL A 194 -17.57 0.35 -5.24
C VAL A 194 -16.35 -0.24 -4.56
N LEU A 195 -15.17 0.20 -4.98
CA LEU A 195 -13.92 -0.04 -4.24
C LEU A 195 -13.66 1.16 -3.33
N ARG A 196 -13.85 0.99 -2.02
CA ARG A 196 -13.64 2.01 -1.00
C ARG A 196 -12.16 2.12 -0.60
N LEU A 197 -11.27 2.21 -1.60
CA LEU A 197 -9.83 2.32 -1.39
C LEU A 197 -9.49 3.62 -0.67
N ASP A 198 -8.51 3.59 0.23
CA ASP A 198 -7.89 4.82 0.72
C ASP A 198 -7.43 5.67 -0.47
N PRO A 199 -7.65 7.00 -0.49
CA PRO A 199 -7.25 7.86 -1.59
C PRO A 199 -5.77 7.71 -2.00
N ARG A 200 -4.87 7.39 -1.05
CA ARG A 200 -3.44 7.14 -1.30
C ARG A 200 -3.21 5.89 -2.17
N LEU A 201 -4.08 4.89 -2.05
CA LEU A 201 -4.02 3.65 -2.83
C LEU A 201 -4.83 3.68 -4.13
N ALA A 202 -5.77 4.61 -4.28
CA ALA A 202 -6.59 4.67 -5.48
C ALA A 202 -5.73 4.89 -6.75
N PRO A 203 -5.90 4.07 -7.82
CA PRO A 203 -5.06 4.17 -9.02
C PRO A 203 -5.31 5.45 -9.82
N VAL A 204 -6.53 5.98 -9.73
CA VAL A 204 -6.96 7.26 -10.29
C VAL A 204 -7.45 8.11 -9.12
N LYS A 205 -6.90 9.31 -8.96
CA LYS A 205 -7.24 10.20 -7.84
C LYS A 205 -8.47 11.05 -8.16
N ALA A 206 -8.61 11.43 -9.42
CA ALA A 206 -9.75 12.19 -9.90
C ALA A 206 -10.15 11.80 -11.33
N ALA A 207 -11.43 11.92 -11.66
CA ALA A 207 -11.92 11.75 -13.02
C ALA A 207 -12.67 13.00 -13.47
N VAL A 208 -12.35 13.54 -14.65
CA VAL A 208 -13.04 14.71 -15.21
C VAL A 208 -14.03 14.26 -16.28
N LEU A 209 -15.30 14.58 -16.07
CA LEU A 209 -16.45 14.01 -16.78
C LEU A 209 -17.34 15.14 -17.33
N PRO A 210 -17.32 15.46 -18.64
CA PRO A 210 -18.25 16.45 -19.19
C PRO A 210 -19.70 15.93 -19.14
N LEU A 211 -20.71 16.71 -18.81
CA LEU A 211 -22.09 16.24 -18.66
C LEU A 211 -22.60 15.47 -19.89
N SER A 212 -22.18 15.89 -21.08
CA SER A 212 -22.42 15.21 -22.36
C SER A 212 -21.26 15.43 -23.33
N ARG A 213 -21.27 14.69 -24.46
CA ARG A 213 -20.35 14.91 -25.59
C ARG A 213 -20.74 16.13 -26.42
N ASN A 214 -20.80 17.28 -25.76
CA ASN A 214 -21.07 18.56 -26.41
C ASN A 214 -19.72 19.23 -26.77
N ALA A 215 -19.68 19.90 -27.93
CA ALA A 215 -18.51 20.59 -28.45
C ALA A 215 -18.03 21.75 -27.54
N ASP A 216 -18.93 22.31 -26.73
CA ASP A 216 -18.62 23.42 -25.82
C ASP A 216 -18.08 22.91 -24.47
N LEU A 217 -18.56 21.75 -23.99
CA LEU A 217 -18.14 21.17 -22.70
C LEU A 217 -16.83 20.40 -22.79
N THR A 218 -16.64 19.67 -23.89
CA THR A 218 -15.52 18.72 -24.04
C THR A 218 -14.15 19.40 -23.97
N PRO A 219 -13.89 20.53 -24.64
CA PRO A 219 -12.62 21.24 -24.53
C PRO A 219 -12.33 21.68 -23.09
N LYS A 220 -13.31 22.29 -22.42
CA LYS A 220 -13.17 22.75 -21.03
C LYS A 220 -12.85 21.62 -20.06
N ALA A 221 -13.52 20.48 -20.22
CA ALA A 221 -13.25 19.28 -19.42
C ALA A 221 -11.86 18.68 -19.70
N ARG A 222 -11.40 18.71 -20.96
CA ARG A 222 -10.04 18.26 -21.31
C ARG A 222 -8.97 19.18 -20.74
N ASP A 223 -9.19 20.49 -20.77
CA ASP A 223 -8.28 21.48 -20.20
C ASP A 223 -8.15 21.31 -18.68
N LEU A 224 -9.27 21.15 -17.97
CA LEU A 224 -9.26 20.85 -16.53
C LEU A 224 -8.52 19.53 -16.25
N ALA A 225 -8.81 18.47 -17.01
CA ALA A 225 -8.10 17.21 -16.85
C ALA A 225 -6.60 17.36 -17.08
N ALA A 226 -6.19 18.10 -18.10
CA ALA A 226 -4.77 18.36 -18.40
C ALA A 226 -4.09 19.19 -17.30
N GLN A 227 -4.79 20.15 -16.69
CA GLN A 227 -4.29 20.89 -15.53
C GLN A 227 -4.06 19.94 -14.34
N LEU A 228 -5.07 19.16 -13.95
CA LEU A 228 -4.99 18.29 -12.78
C LEU A 228 -3.98 17.15 -12.96
N ARG A 229 -3.76 16.68 -14.19
CA ARG A 229 -2.72 15.68 -14.52
C ARG A 229 -1.30 16.11 -14.19
N LYS A 230 -1.04 17.40 -13.97
CA LYS A 230 0.28 17.87 -13.53
C LYS A 230 0.64 17.39 -12.13
N ASN A 231 -0.37 17.11 -11.30
CA ASN A 231 -0.18 16.75 -9.90
C ASN A 231 -0.68 15.33 -9.58
N TRP A 232 -1.68 14.81 -10.30
CA TRP A 232 -2.31 13.53 -9.97
C TRP A 232 -2.58 12.63 -11.17
N MET A 233 -2.78 11.34 -10.91
CA MET A 233 -3.35 10.41 -11.87
C MET A 233 -4.82 10.76 -12.10
N VAL A 234 -5.13 11.30 -13.29
CA VAL A 234 -6.48 11.78 -13.64
C VAL A 234 -7.00 11.10 -14.89
N ASP A 235 -8.21 10.56 -14.79
CA ASP A 235 -8.94 9.98 -15.92
C ASP A 235 -9.85 11.03 -16.59
N PHE A 236 -10.13 10.83 -17.87
CA PHE A 236 -11.09 11.63 -18.62
C PHE A 236 -12.03 10.69 -19.38
N ASP A 237 -13.33 10.90 -19.21
CA ASP A 237 -14.33 10.04 -19.82
C ASP A 237 -15.59 10.81 -20.20
N ASP A 238 -15.92 10.79 -21.48
CA ASP A 238 -17.10 11.42 -22.09
C ASP A 238 -18.11 10.38 -22.61
N ALA A 239 -17.87 9.08 -22.42
CA ALA A 239 -18.67 8.02 -23.02
C ALA A 239 -19.91 7.70 -22.18
N GLY A 240 -21.09 7.85 -22.77
CA GLY A 240 -22.36 7.48 -22.13
C GLY A 240 -22.85 8.50 -21.08
N ALA A 241 -23.99 8.16 -20.44
CA ALA A 241 -24.61 9.05 -19.45
C ALA A 241 -23.72 9.24 -18.21
N ILE A 242 -23.79 10.43 -17.60
CA ILE A 242 -22.93 10.80 -16.45
C ILE A 242 -23.02 9.79 -15.30
N GLY A 243 -24.21 9.28 -15.00
CA GLY A 243 -24.41 8.25 -13.97
C GLY A 243 -23.61 6.97 -14.25
N ARG A 244 -23.54 6.51 -15.50
CA ARG A 244 -22.73 5.33 -15.87
C ARG A 244 -21.23 5.61 -15.72
N ARG A 245 -20.80 6.85 -15.93
CA ARG A 245 -19.40 7.24 -15.77
C ARG A 245 -19.01 7.27 -14.30
N TYR A 246 -19.86 7.81 -13.44
CA TYR A 246 -19.68 7.68 -11.99
C TYR A 246 -19.58 6.22 -11.55
N ARG A 247 -20.43 5.31 -12.07
CA ARG A 247 -20.33 3.87 -11.72
C ARG A 247 -18.99 3.26 -12.09
N ARG A 248 -18.46 3.53 -13.30
CA ARG A 248 -17.14 3.03 -13.70
C ARG A 248 -16.02 3.53 -12.78
N GLN A 249 -16.11 4.78 -12.34
CA GLN A 249 -15.13 5.38 -11.44
C GLN A 249 -15.27 4.85 -10.00
N ASP A 250 -16.50 4.63 -9.52
CA ASP A 250 -16.78 3.97 -8.24
C ASP A 250 -16.21 2.53 -8.23
N GLU A 251 -16.38 1.77 -9.32
CA GLU A 251 -15.88 0.39 -9.48
C GLU A 251 -14.35 0.28 -9.42
N ILE A 252 -13.61 1.31 -9.85
CA ILE A 252 -12.14 1.35 -9.76
C ILE A 252 -11.62 2.14 -8.55
N GLY A 253 -12.53 2.65 -7.72
CA GLY A 253 -12.23 3.32 -6.46
C GLY A 253 -11.73 4.76 -6.59
N THR A 254 -12.01 5.45 -7.69
CA THR A 254 -11.64 6.86 -7.88
C THR A 254 -12.30 7.75 -6.83
N PRO A 255 -11.54 8.45 -5.96
CA PRO A 255 -12.11 9.23 -4.85
C PRO A 255 -13.00 10.41 -5.29
N PHE A 256 -12.61 11.12 -6.36
CA PHE A 256 -13.29 12.34 -6.79
C PHE A 256 -13.67 12.31 -8.28
N CYS A 257 -14.92 12.61 -8.60
CA CYS A 257 -15.36 12.84 -9.97
C CYS A 257 -15.78 14.30 -10.16
N LEU A 258 -15.22 14.98 -11.15
CA LEU A 258 -15.47 16.38 -11.46
C LEU A 258 -16.33 16.47 -12.71
N THR A 259 -17.53 17.03 -12.56
CA THR A 259 -18.46 17.19 -13.68
C THR A 259 -18.43 18.60 -14.22
N VAL A 260 -18.19 18.69 -15.53
CA VAL A 260 -18.27 19.94 -16.31
C VAL A 260 -19.61 19.96 -17.03
N ASP A 261 -20.52 20.82 -16.58
CA ASP A 261 -21.87 20.97 -17.14
C ASP A 261 -22.03 22.30 -17.88
N PHE A 262 -23.24 22.56 -18.40
CA PHE A 262 -23.51 23.79 -19.14
C PHE A 262 -23.37 25.04 -18.25
N ASP A 263 -23.76 24.92 -16.97
CA ASP A 263 -23.60 26.00 -16.00
C ASP A 263 -22.12 26.34 -15.81
N THR A 264 -21.18 25.37 -15.97
CA THR A 264 -19.73 25.62 -15.89
C THR A 264 -19.26 26.67 -16.91
N LEU A 265 -19.91 26.75 -18.07
CA LEU A 265 -19.55 27.72 -19.11
C LEU A 265 -19.87 29.15 -18.66
N GLU A 266 -20.85 29.32 -17.78
CA GLU A 266 -21.31 30.60 -17.26
C GLU A 266 -20.63 30.95 -15.92
N ASP A 267 -20.68 30.03 -14.96
CA ASP A 267 -20.25 30.27 -13.57
C ASP A 267 -18.77 29.94 -13.30
N GLN A 268 -18.07 29.35 -14.28
CA GLN A 268 -16.68 28.89 -14.14
C GLN A 268 -16.46 27.96 -12.93
N ALA A 269 -17.45 27.13 -12.58
CA ALA A 269 -17.37 26.15 -11.51
C ALA A 269 -17.71 24.75 -12.00
N VAL A 270 -17.25 23.73 -11.28
CA VAL A 270 -17.51 22.32 -11.56
C VAL A 270 -18.10 21.64 -10.35
N THR A 271 -18.90 20.61 -10.60
CA THR A 271 -19.47 19.80 -9.51
C THR A 271 -18.49 18.68 -9.17
N VAL A 272 -17.93 18.72 -7.96
CA VAL A 272 -17.05 17.68 -7.43
C VAL A 272 -17.90 16.69 -6.63
N ARG A 273 -17.89 15.42 -7.04
CA ARG A 273 -18.54 14.31 -6.36
C ARG A 273 -17.51 13.47 -5.62
N GLU A 274 -17.72 13.23 -4.33
CA GLU A 274 -16.92 12.32 -3.52
C GLU A 274 -17.50 10.89 -3.58
N ARG A 275 -16.65 9.87 -3.72
CA ARG A 275 -17.03 8.47 -3.97
C ARG A 275 -17.90 7.85 -2.88
N ASP A 276 -17.48 7.98 -1.63
CA ASP A 276 -18.01 7.18 -0.52
C ASP A 276 -19.36 7.67 -0.04
N SER A 277 -19.48 8.98 0.17
CA SER A 277 -20.69 9.70 0.57
C SER A 277 -21.61 10.01 -0.61
N MET A 278 -21.07 10.03 -1.83
CA MET A 278 -21.75 10.53 -3.04
C MET A 278 -22.19 12.00 -2.96
N SER A 279 -21.71 12.74 -1.96
CA SER A 279 -21.98 14.18 -1.84
C SER A 279 -21.42 14.92 -3.05
N GLN A 280 -22.08 16.02 -3.41
CA GLN A 280 -21.72 16.87 -4.54
C GLN A 280 -21.55 18.30 -4.05
N GLU A 281 -20.43 18.92 -4.41
CA GLU A 281 -20.10 20.30 -4.07
C GLU A 281 -19.76 21.08 -5.35
N ARG A 282 -20.28 22.31 -5.49
CA ARG A 282 -19.96 23.20 -6.63
C ARG A 282 -18.72 24.02 -6.29
N ILE A 283 -17.61 23.76 -6.98
CA ILE A 283 -16.30 24.36 -6.70
C ILE A 283 -15.83 25.17 -7.91
N ALA A 284 -15.42 26.41 -7.69
CA ALA A 284 -14.85 27.26 -8.74
C ALA A 284 -13.60 26.61 -9.36
N LEU A 285 -13.46 26.68 -10.69
CA LEU A 285 -12.40 26.00 -11.44
C LEU A 285 -10.98 26.34 -10.96
N ASP A 286 -10.76 27.59 -10.56
CA ASP A 286 -9.50 28.10 -10.02
C ASP A 286 -9.19 27.57 -8.60
N GLN A 287 -10.20 27.07 -7.88
CA GLN A 287 -10.07 26.51 -6.53
C GLN A 287 -10.00 24.98 -6.51
N VAL A 288 -10.34 24.30 -7.62
CA VAL A 288 -10.39 22.83 -7.71
C VAL A 288 -9.08 22.17 -7.28
N GLU A 289 -7.95 22.71 -7.75
CA GLU A 289 -6.63 22.15 -7.45
C GLU A 289 -6.34 22.21 -5.94
N GLY A 290 -6.63 23.35 -5.29
CA GLY A 290 -6.49 23.50 -3.84
C GLY A 290 -7.46 22.61 -3.06
N TYR A 291 -8.70 22.48 -3.51
CA TYR A 291 -9.72 21.61 -2.92
C TYR A 291 -9.26 20.14 -2.90
N LEU A 292 -8.72 19.66 -4.02
CA LEU A 292 -8.20 18.29 -4.15
C LEU A 292 -6.91 18.11 -3.34
N ALA A 293 -5.98 19.06 -3.38
CA ALA A 293 -4.70 18.96 -2.65
C ALA A 293 -4.89 18.77 -1.14
N GLN A 294 -5.89 19.41 -0.54
CA GLN A 294 -6.21 19.23 0.89
C GLN A 294 -6.75 17.83 1.22
N ARG A 295 -7.38 17.15 0.27
CA ARG A 295 -8.02 15.84 0.46
C ARG A 295 -7.19 14.68 -0.06
N LEU A 296 -6.17 14.96 -0.86
CA LEU A 296 -5.24 14.01 -1.46
C LEU A 296 -3.84 14.15 -0.86
N ILE A 297 -3.73 14.57 0.41
CA ILE A 297 -2.44 14.64 1.10
C ILE A 297 -1.83 13.23 1.16
N GLY A 298 -0.58 13.11 0.73
CA GLY A 298 0.14 11.83 0.65
C GLY A 298 -0.18 10.98 -0.58
N CYS A 299 -0.99 11.50 -1.52
CA CYS A 299 -1.29 10.85 -2.81
C CYS A 299 -0.36 11.31 -3.93
#